data_AF-A0A6A8FLU7-F1
#
_entry.id   AF-A0A6A8FLU7-F1
#
_cell.length_a   1.000
_cell.length_b   1.000
_cell.length_c   1.000
_cell.angle_alpha   90.00
_cell.angle_beta   90.00
_cell.angle_gamma   90.00
#
_symmetry.space_group_name_H-M   'P 1'
#
loop_
_entity.id
_entity.type
_entity.pdbx_description
1 polymer ?
#
loop_
_entity_poly.entity_id
_entity_poly.type
_entity_poly.pdbx_seq_one_letter_code
_entity_poly.pdbx_strand_id
1 'polypeptide(L)'
;MVNNAGYAFACPFEDLSMDEIKAQFETNFYGSVRVMQVVLPTMINQSYGRIVNESALGGRIAFPFDSASHATTFALEGLSESLHHEVEQFGIKIIPIEPDVVKSLFFDNLRWQNAQRSYSPYLDDAKNKCRIRFFIRKCYSF
;
A
#
# COMPACT_ATOMS: atom_id res chain seq x y z
N MET A 1 -0.94 16.05 -9.39
CA MET A 1 -1.89 15.27 -8.57
C MET A 1 -1.11 14.50 -7.53
N VAL A 2 -1.61 14.41 -6.30
CA VAL A 2 -1.04 13.56 -5.24
C VAL A 2 -2.11 12.59 -4.80
N ASN A 3 -1.79 11.30 -4.77
CA ASN A 3 -2.69 10.26 -4.36
C ASN A 3 -2.19 9.63 -3.05
N ASN A 4 -2.96 9.82 -1.97
CA ASN A 4 -2.63 9.47 -0.59
C ASN A 4 -3.86 8.90 0.13
N ALA A 5 -4.42 7.80 -0.39
CA ALA A 5 -5.51 7.09 0.28
C ALA A 5 -5.02 5.67 0.58
N GLY A 6 -4.63 5.42 1.84
CA GLY A 6 -4.07 4.15 2.27
C GLY A 6 -4.45 3.79 3.70
N TYR A 7 -4.96 2.58 3.92
CA TYR A 7 -5.01 1.98 5.26
C TYR A 7 -4.56 0.51 5.21
N ALA A 8 -4.13 0.00 6.37
CA ALA A 8 -3.56 -1.33 6.54
C ALA A 8 -4.28 -2.16 7.62
N PHE A 9 -4.34 -3.48 7.37
CA PHE A 9 -4.76 -4.47 8.36
C PHE A 9 -3.53 -5.23 8.84
N ALA A 10 -3.38 -5.35 10.17
CA ALA A 10 -2.34 -6.17 10.78
C ALA A 10 -2.95 -7.48 11.29
N CYS A 11 -2.86 -8.56 10.51
CA CYS A 11 -3.35 -9.90 10.88
C CYS A 11 -2.74 -11.01 10.00
N PRO A 12 -2.82 -12.28 10.44
CA PRO A 12 -2.48 -13.42 9.59
C PRO A 12 -3.30 -13.41 8.30
N PHE A 13 -2.70 -13.83 7.19
CA PHE A 13 -3.35 -13.76 5.89
C PHE A 13 -4.61 -14.64 5.83
N GLU A 14 -4.59 -15.81 6.46
CA GLU A 14 -5.72 -16.73 6.49
C GLU A 14 -6.90 -16.25 7.32
N ASP A 15 -6.71 -15.21 8.14
CA ASP A 15 -7.76 -14.56 8.93
C ASP A 15 -8.36 -13.34 8.21
N LEU A 16 -7.78 -12.91 7.08
CA LEU A 16 -8.38 -11.88 6.21
C LEU A 16 -9.53 -12.47 5.40
N SER A 17 -10.70 -11.86 5.50
CA SER A 17 -11.80 -12.16 4.60
C SER A 17 -11.54 -11.59 3.20
N MET A 18 -12.13 -12.21 2.19
CA MET A 18 -12.06 -11.68 0.82
C MET A 18 -12.66 -10.29 0.69
N ASP A 19 -13.66 -9.95 1.50
CA ASP A 19 -14.30 -8.64 1.46
C ASP A 19 -13.38 -7.55 2.02
N GLU A 20 -12.57 -7.87 3.03
CA GLU A 20 -11.55 -6.96 3.56
C GLU A 20 -10.41 -6.73 2.59
N ILE A 21 -9.92 -7.80 1.95
CA ILE A 21 -8.91 -7.70 0.90
C ILE A 21 -9.44 -6.80 -0.23
N LYS A 22 -10.67 -7.03 -0.69
CA LYS A 22 -11.29 -6.19 -1.72
C LYS A 22 -11.45 -4.74 -1.27
N ALA A 23 -11.93 -4.50 -0.04
CA ALA A 23 -12.11 -3.16 0.49
C ALA A 23 -10.78 -2.38 0.57
N GLN A 24 -9.69 -3.09 0.84
CA GLN A 24 -8.35 -2.52 0.85
C GLN A 24 -7.87 -2.18 -0.57
N PHE A 25 -8.08 -3.07 -1.55
CA PHE A 25 -7.82 -2.77 -2.96
C PHE A 25 -8.67 -1.61 -3.49
N GLU A 26 -9.95 -1.54 -3.12
CA GLU A 26 -10.85 -0.43 -3.49
C GLU A 26 -10.31 0.92 -3.05
N THR A 27 -9.74 0.98 -1.84
CA THR A 27 -9.22 2.23 -1.29
C THR A 27 -7.82 2.54 -1.80
N ASN A 28 -6.88 1.61 -1.64
CA ASN A 28 -5.46 1.85 -1.87
C ASN A 28 -5.08 1.82 -3.36
N PHE A 29 -5.80 1.05 -4.17
CA PHE A 29 -5.46 0.84 -5.57
C PHE A 29 -6.52 1.41 -6.52
N TYR A 30 -7.78 0.99 -6.42
CA TYR A 30 -8.79 1.41 -7.40
C TYR A 30 -9.14 2.89 -7.30
N GLY A 31 -9.12 3.49 -6.10
CA GLY A 31 -9.24 4.94 -5.94
C GLY A 31 -8.20 5.70 -6.77
N SER A 32 -6.94 5.30 -6.63
CA SER A 32 -5.78 5.76 -7.39
C SER A 32 -6.00 5.68 -8.90
N VAL A 33 -6.38 4.49 -9.37
CA VAL A 33 -6.62 4.19 -10.79
C VAL A 33 -7.70 5.09 -11.37
N ARG A 34 -8.84 5.23 -10.69
CA ARG A 34 -9.96 6.03 -11.17
C ARG A 34 -9.56 7.49 -11.36
N VAL A 35 -8.85 8.08 -10.40
CA VAL A 35 -8.42 9.47 -10.51
C VAL A 35 -7.36 9.63 -11.60
N MET A 36 -6.41 8.71 -11.72
CA MET A 36 -5.42 8.73 -12.82
C MET A 36 -6.09 8.67 -14.19
N GLN A 37 -7.07 7.79 -14.39
CA GLN A 37 -7.81 7.68 -15.65
C GLN A 37 -8.54 8.98 -16.03
N VAL A 38 -9.05 9.72 -15.05
CA VAL A 38 -9.74 11.00 -15.29
C VAL A 38 -8.77 12.13 -15.62
N VAL A 39 -7.62 12.22 -14.95
CA VAL A 39 -6.69 13.34 -15.15
C VAL A 39 -5.77 13.16 -16.36
N LEU A 40 -5.44 11.92 -16.72
CA LEU A 40 -4.48 11.61 -17.79
C LEU A 40 -4.85 12.26 -19.14
N PRO A 41 -6.10 12.18 -19.65
CA PRO A 41 -6.47 12.83 -20.91
C PRO A 41 -6.21 14.35 -20.90
N THR A 42 -6.48 15.01 -19.77
CA THR A 42 -6.23 16.45 -19.62
C THR A 42 -4.73 16.74 -19.64
N MET A 43 -3.92 15.94 -18.94
CA MET A 43 -2.46 16.08 -18.92
C MET A 43 -1.83 15.84 -20.30
N ILE A 44 -2.37 14.89 -21.07
CA ILE A 44 -1.93 14.59 -22.44
C ILE A 44 -2.23 15.78 -23.36
N ASN A 45 -3.44 16.34 -23.30
CA ASN A 45 -3.83 17.48 -24.15
C ASN A 45 -2.99 18.74 -23.90
N GLN A 46 -2.51 18.94 -22.68
CA GLN A 46 -1.65 20.09 -22.33
C GLN A 46 -0.14 19.78 -22.42
N SER A 47 0.23 18.55 -22.81
CA SER A 47 1.62 18.07 -22.90
C SER A 47 2.46 18.31 -21.65
N TYR A 48 1.81 18.28 -20.48
CA TYR A 48 2.45 18.53 -19.20
C TYR A 48 1.62 17.94 -18.06
N GLY A 49 2.28 17.23 -17.16
CA GLY A 49 1.62 16.68 -15.99
C GLY A 49 2.57 16.02 -15.02
N ARG A 50 2.19 15.98 -13.75
CA ARG A 50 2.88 15.18 -12.73
C ARG A 50 1.87 14.46 -11.87
N ILE A 51 1.99 13.14 -11.81
CA ILE A 51 1.21 12.28 -10.94
C ILE A 51 2.17 11.74 -9.89
N VAL A 52 1.86 12.01 -8.63
CA VAL A 52 2.62 11.53 -7.50
C VAL A 52 1.77 10.48 -6.79
N ASN A 53 2.25 9.24 -6.80
CA ASN A 53 1.61 8.13 -6.10
C ASN A 53 2.36 7.90 -4.79
N GLU A 54 1.66 7.96 -3.66
CA GLU A 54 2.22 7.51 -2.39
C GLU A 54 2.23 5.98 -2.39
N SER A 55 3.41 5.42 -2.65
CA SER A 55 3.76 4.04 -2.35
C SER A 55 4.25 3.95 -0.90
N ALA A 56 4.71 2.79 -0.48
CA ALA A 56 5.38 2.56 0.81
C ALA A 56 6.62 1.71 0.57
N LEU A 57 7.57 1.65 1.53
CA LEU A 57 8.69 0.69 1.50
C LEU A 57 8.21 -0.77 1.28
N GLY A 58 6.96 -1.02 1.66
CA GLY A 58 6.16 -2.19 1.36
C GLY A 58 5.91 -2.51 -0.12
N GLY A 59 6.42 -1.72 -1.06
CA GLY A 59 6.50 -2.02 -2.51
C GLY A 59 7.79 -2.71 -2.93
N ARG A 60 8.83 -2.71 -2.08
CA ARG A 60 10.11 -3.39 -2.33
C ARG A 60 10.34 -4.61 -1.45
N ILE A 61 9.87 -4.56 -0.19
CA ILE A 61 10.04 -5.65 0.78
C ILE A 61 8.73 -5.85 1.52
N ALA A 62 8.20 -7.07 1.50
CA ALA A 62 7.01 -7.44 2.25
C ALA A 62 7.39 -8.02 3.63
N PHE A 63 6.61 -7.67 4.64
CA PHE A 63 6.73 -8.18 6.01
C PHE A 63 5.51 -9.04 6.40
N PRO A 64 5.67 -9.98 7.34
CA PRO A 64 4.55 -10.80 7.83
C PRO A 64 3.43 -9.97 8.45
N PHE A 65 2.20 -10.51 8.41
CA PHE A 65 0.98 -9.94 8.99
C PHE A 65 0.45 -8.66 8.32
N ASP A 66 0.99 -8.26 7.17
CA ASP A 66 0.53 -7.08 6.41
C ASP A 66 0.44 -7.38 4.89
N SER A 67 0.13 -8.64 4.55
CA SER A 67 0.23 -9.15 3.18
C SER A 67 -0.70 -8.45 2.19
N ALA A 68 -1.94 -8.14 2.59
CA ALA A 68 -2.90 -7.48 1.72
C ALA A 68 -2.52 -6.02 1.44
N SER A 69 -1.99 -5.30 2.43
CA SER A 69 -1.48 -3.94 2.24
C SER A 69 -0.29 -3.94 1.28
N HIS A 70 0.69 -4.82 1.49
CA HIS A 70 1.82 -4.98 0.57
C HIS A 70 1.35 -5.28 -0.86
N ALA A 71 0.38 -6.20 -1.04
CA ALA A 71 -0.16 -6.52 -2.35
C ALA A 71 -0.73 -5.28 -3.07
N THR A 72 -1.45 -4.40 -2.35
CA THR A 72 -1.98 -3.15 -2.95
C THR A 72 -0.86 -2.18 -3.36
N THR A 73 0.20 -2.07 -2.58
CA THR A 73 1.36 -1.21 -2.86
C THR A 73 2.12 -1.72 -4.09
N PHE A 74 2.46 -3.00 -4.14
CA PHE A 74 3.12 -3.63 -5.30
C PHE A 74 2.29 -3.46 -6.58
N ALA A 75 0.97 -3.60 -6.49
CA ALA A 75 0.08 -3.38 -7.64
C ALA A 75 0.15 -1.94 -8.15
N LEU A 76 0.18 -0.95 -7.25
CA LEU A 76 0.28 0.46 -7.61
C LEU A 76 1.66 0.82 -8.20
N GLU A 77 2.74 0.21 -7.71
CA GLU A 77 4.08 0.38 -8.26
C GLU A 77 4.19 -0.16 -9.68
N GLY A 78 3.77 -1.41 -9.91
CA GLY A 78 3.79 -2.00 -11.25
C GLY A 78 2.93 -1.21 -12.25
N LEU A 79 1.79 -0.69 -11.81
CA LEU A 79 0.98 0.21 -12.62
C LEU A 79 1.72 1.53 -12.92
N SER A 80 2.40 2.11 -11.93
CA SER A 80 3.11 3.38 -12.07
C SER A 80 4.30 3.25 -13.03
N GLU A 81 5.03 2.14 -12.97
CA GLU A 81 6.13 1.83 -13.88
C GLU A 81 5.63 1.68 -15.32
N SER A 82 4.57 0.89 -15.53
CA SER A 82 3.97 0.75 -16.87
C SER A 82 3.49 2.09 -17.43
N LEU A 83 2.74 2.85 -16.63
CA LEU A 83 2.21 4.16 -17.05
C LEU A 83 3.31 5.15 -17.38
N HIS A 84 4.44 5.13 -16.66
CA HIS A 84 5.56 6.01 -16.94
C HIS A 84 6.02 5.88 -18.41
N HIS A 85 6.18 4.65 -18.90
CA HIS A 85 6.58 4.40 -20.28
C HIS A 85 5.52 4.83 -21.30
N GLU A 86 4.24 4.74 -20.96
CA GLU A 86 3.15 5.17 -21.85
C GLU A 86 3.09 6.70 -22.02
N VAL A 87 3.32 7.44 -20.92
CA VAL A 87 3.01 8.87 -20.84
C VAL A 87 4.21 9.80 -20.95
N GLU A 88 5.43 9.28 -20.85
CA GLU A 88 6.67 10.07 -20.88
C GLU A 88 6.77 10.92 -22.16
N GLN A 89 6.41 10.35 -23.31
CA GLN A 89 6.40 11.06 -24.61
C GLN A 89 5.50 12.30 -24.65
N PHE A 90 4.50 12.38 -23.76
CA PHE A 90 3.59 13.51 -23.65
C PHE A 90 4.04 14.54 -22.59
N GLY A 91 5.28 14.46 -22.09
CA GLY A 91 5.80 15.38 -21.08
C GLY A 91 5.20 15.18 -19.68
N ILE A 92 4.57 14.03 -19.45
CA ILE A 92 3.96 13.66 -18.17
C ILE A 92 4.94 12.80 -17.37
N LYS A 93 5.06 13.08 -16.07
CA LYS A 93 5.90 12.29 -15.15
C LYS A 93 5.04 11.58 -14.11
N ILE A 94 5.27 10.28 -13.96
CA ILE A 94 4.77 9.50 -12.83
C ILE A 94 5.90 9.42 -11.81
N ILE A 95 5.60 9.76 -10.55
CA ILE A 95 6.57 9.81 -9.47
C ILE A 95 6.02 8.96 -8.32
N PRO A 96 6.43 7.69 -8.21
CA PRO A 96 6.19 6.93 -6.99
C PRO A 96 7.05 7.54 -5.87
N ILE A 97 6.42 7.90 -4.76
CA ILE A 97 7.12 8.25 -3.53
C ILE A 97 6.98 7.06 -2.61
N GLU A 98 8.09 6.53 -2.11
CA GLU A 98 8.14 5.44 -1.15
C GLU A 98 8.62 6.01 0.19
N PRO A 99 7.74 6.57 1.04
CA PRO A 99 8.14 6.95 2.38
C PRO A 99 8.49 5.67 3.15
N ASP A 100 9.63 5.71 3.83
CA ASP A 100 9.98 4.74 4.87
C ASP A 100 9.11 4.98 6.13
N VAL A 101 9.49 4.56 7.35
CA VAL A 101 8.75 4.93 8.58
C VAL A 101 8.80 6.44 8.83
N VAL A 102 7.93 7.18 8.16
CA VAL A 102 7.62 8.56 8.52
C VAL A 102 6.73 8.51 9.74
N LYS A 103 6.93 9.45 10.68
CA LYS A 103 5.99 9.69 11.78
C LYS A 103 4.64 10.09 11.17
N SER A 104 3.80 9.10 10.94
CA SER A 104 2.41 9.25 10.54
C SER A 104 1.55 8.41 11.47
N LEU A 105 0.27 8.78 11.59
CA LEU A 105 -0.71 8.00 12.34
C LEU A 105 -1.00 6.63 11.70
N PHE A 106 -0.29 6.23 10.66
CA PHE A 106 -0.52 4.97 9.95
C PHE A 106 -0.35 3.75 10.85
N PHE A 107 0.73 3.69 11.64
CA PHE A 107 0.94 2.61 12.61
C PHE A 107 -0.04 2.69 13.80
N ASP A 108 -0.50 3.89 14.15
CA ASP A 108 -1.49 4.10 15.22
C ASP A 108 -2.91 3.74 14.76
N ASN A 109 -3.20 3.84 13.46
CA ASN A 109 -4.46 3.50 12.82
C ASN A 109 -4.48 2.09 12.21
N LEU A 110 -3.43 1.28 12.41
CA LEU A 110 -3.43 -0.12 12.02
C LEU A 110 -4.64 -0.79 12.65
N ARG A 111 -5.57 -1.23 11.80
CA ARG A 111 -6.74 -1.97 12.27
C ARG A 111 -6.28 -3.37 12.61
N TRP A 112 -6.02 -3.58 13.89
CA TRP A 112 -5.79 -4.91 14.46
C TRP A 112 -7.10 -5.67 14.40
N GLN A 113 -7.16 -6.61 13.47
CA GLN A 113 -8.24 -7.58 13.46
C GLN A 113 -7.93 -8.64 14.51
N ASN A 114 -8.89 -8.90 15.38
CA ASN A 114 -8.79 -10.07 16.25
C ASN A 114 -8.88 -11.29 15.34
N ALA A 115 -7.86 -12.16 15.40
CA ALA A 115 -7.90 -13.47 14.77
C ALA A 115 -9.22 -14.16 15.13
N GLN A 116 -10.14 -14.24 14.16
CA GLN A 116 -11.50 -14.74 14.41
C GLN A 116 -11.50 -16.26 14.59
N ARG A 117 -10.45 -16.95 14.11
CA ARG A 117 -10.33 -18.40 14.23
C ARG A 117 -9.73 -18.79 15.58
N SER A 118 -10.52 -19.51 16.38
CA SER A 118 -10.09 -20.10 17.66
C SER A 118 -8.93 -21.10 17.57
N TYR A 119 -8.48 -21.47 16.36
CA TYR A 119 -7.40 -22.43 16.10
C TYR A 119 -6.29 -21.87 15.18
N SER A 120 -6.16 -20.55 15.01
CA SER A 120 -5.02 -20.05 14.23
C SER A 120 -3.71 -20.35 14.99
N PRO A 121 -2.71 -21.01 14.36
CA PRO A 121 -1.42 -21.26 15.00
C PRO A 121 -0.65 -19.97 15.32
N TYR A 122 -1.09 -18.84 14.76
CA TYR A 122 -0.53 -17.53 15.01
C TYR A 122 -1.26 -16.74 16.10
N LEU A 123 -2.22 -17.34 16.81
CA LEU A 123 -2.94 -16.68 17.92
C LEU A 123 -1.99 -16.10 18.96
N ASP A 124 -0.89 -16.79 19.27
CA ASP A 124 0.09 -16.33 20.27
C ASP A 124 1.01 -15.22 19.72
N ASP A 125 1.31 -15.23 18.42
CA ASP A 125 2.09 -14.17 17.76
C ASP A 125 1.23 -12.90 17.52
N ALA A 126 -0.06 -13.06 17.18
CA ALA A 126 -1.02 -11.97 17.02
C ALA A 126 -1.34 -11.29 18.37
N LYS A 127 -1.39 -12.06 19.48
CA LYS A 127 -1.55 -11.53 20.85
C LYS A 127 -0.27 -10.84 21.35
N ASN A 128 0.91 -11.36 20.97
CA ASN A 128 2.19 -10.77 21.34
C ASN A 128 2.60 -9.64 20.38
N LYS A 129 1.97 -8.47 20.53
CA LYS A 129 2.36 -7.20 19.89
C LYS A 129 3.88 -6.93 19.92
N CYS A 130 4.58 -7.45 20.94
CA CYS A 130 6.03 -7.33 21.11
C CYS A 130 6.87 -8.01 20.01
N ARG A 131 6.48 -9.17 19.47
CA ARG A 131 7.29 -9.88 18.45
C ARG A 131 7.23 -9.20 17.09
N ILE A 132 6.06 -8.72 16.70
CA ILE A 132 5.85 -7.94 15.47
C ILE A 132 6.61 -6.60 15.57
N ARG A 133 6.54 -5.90 16.71
CA ARG A 133 7.34 -4.70 16.97
C ARG A 133 8.85 -4.97 16.96
N PHE A 134 9.28 -6.16 17.39
CA PHE A 134 10.68 -6.57 17.36
C PHE A 134 11.16 -6.84 15.93
N PHE A 135 10.34 -7.48 15.09
CA PHE A 135 10.66 -7.72 13.68
C PHE A 135 10.76 -6.39 12.91
N ILE A 136 9.78 -5.49 13.11
CA ILE A 136 9.82 -4.12 12.59
C ILE A 136 11.06 -3.39 13.12
N ARG A 137 11.46 -3.50 14.39
CA ARG A 137 12.71 -2.87 14.84
C ARG A 137 13.98 -3.49 14.24
N LYS A 138 13.98 -4.78 13.93
CA LYS A 138 15.17 -5.50 13.44
C LYS A 138 15.41 -5.27 11.95
N CYS A 139 14.34 -5.13 11.15
CA CYS A 139 14.44 -4.81 9.73
C CYS A 139 14.87 -3.36 9.46
N TYR A 140 14.59 -2.45 10.39
CA TYR A 140 14.87 -1.01 10.26
C TYR A 140 16.15 -0.58 11.01
N SER A 141 17.09 -1.51 11.23
CA SER A 141 18.35 -1.28 11.94
C SER A 141 19.58 -1.48 11.03
N PHE A 142 19.48 -1.04 9.78
CA PHE A 142 20.62 -0.83 8.88
C PHE A 142 20.98 0.65 8.80
#